data_AF-A0A7V3AAG9-F1
#
_entry.id   AF-A0A7V3AAG9-F1
#
_cell.length_a   1.000
_cell.length_b   1.000
_cell.length_c   1.000
_cell.angle_alpha   90.00
_cell.angle_beta   90.00
_cell.angle_gamma   90.00
#
_symmetry.space_group_name_H-M   'P 1'
#
loop_
_entity.id
_entity.type
_entity.pdbx_description
1 polymer ?
#
loop_
_entity_poly.entity_id
_entity_poly.type
_entity_poly.pdbx_seq_one_letter_code
_entity_poly.pdbx_strand_id
1 'polypeptide(L)'
;NLTVFLALGGTSRIQPRATKTTLAVKLPNKPGTLCTLLEAFRDQDVNLSRLISRPIRGCPRQYAFLVDIDGAAGDAPVRRALAIARPHCVELRIVGSFPSRRPYQS
;
A
#
# COMPACT_ATOMS: atom_id res chain seq x y z
N ASN A 1 -15.45 -19.06 -7.38
CA ASN A 1 -15.84 -17.66 -7.03
C ASN A 1 -15.26 -17.35 -5.65
N LEU A 2 -14.54 -16.24 -5.48
CA LEU A 2 -13.85 -15.87 -4.23
C LEU A 2 -14.13 -14.40 -3.90
N THR A 3 -14.60 -14.13 -2.68
CA THR A 3 -14.81 -12.78 -2.15
C THR A 3 -13.82 -12.52 -1.02
N VAL A 4 -13.07 -11.41 -1.11
CA VAL A 4 -12.10 -11.00 -0.08
C VAL A 4 -12.74 -9.92 0.80
N PHE A 5 -12.77 -10.19 2.10
CA PHE A 5 -13.25 -9.26 3.12
C PHE A 5 -12.08 -8.68 3.92
N LEU A 6 -12.23 -7.43 4.37
CA LEU A 6 -11.31 -6.77 5.28
C LEU A 6 -12.07 -6.37 6.55
N ALA A 7 -11.62 -6.84 7.71
CA ALA A 7 -12.17 -6.42 9.00
C ALA A 7 -11.50 -5.11 9.44
N LEU A 8 -12.30 -4.11 9.80
CA LEU A 8 -11.82 -2.79 10.21
C LEU A 8 -11.88 -2.64 11.73
N GLY A 9 -10.91 -1.91 12.28
CA GLY A 9 -10.85 -1.57 13.71
C GLY A 9 -10.53 -0.09 13.91
N GLY A 10 -10.84 0.45 15.10
CA GLY A 10 -10.70 1.87 15.41
C GLY A 10 -9.27 2.37 15.66
N THR A 11 -8.29 1.46 15.79
CA THR A 11 -6.89 1.81 16.07
C THR A 11 -5.94 1.22 15.03
N SER A 12 -4.97 2.03 14.59
CA SER A 12 -3.92 1.56 13.69
C SER A 12 -2.87 0.82 14.50
N ARG A 13 -2.72 -0.48 14.26
CA ARG A 13 -1.73 -1.35 14.92
C ARG A 13 -1.13 -2.32 13.91
N ILE A 14 0.15 -2.60 14.04
CA ILE A 14 0.76 -3.76 13.38
C ILE A 14 0.30 -4.99 14.15
N GLN A 15 -0.58 -5.79 13.54
CA GLN A 15 -1.08 -7.00 14.20
C GLN A 15 0.04 -8.05 14.29
N PRO A 16 0.01 -8.92 15.31
CA PRO A 16 0.94 -10.06 15.38
C PRO A 16 0.85 -10.92 14.12
N ARG A 17 2.00 -11.42 13.64
CA ARG A 17 2.10 -12.24 12.43
C ARG A 17 1.55 -11.55 11.18
N ALA A 18 1.62 -10.21 11.12
CA ALA A 18 1.28 -9.48 9.93
C ALA A 18 2.14 -9.94 8.75
N THR A 19 1.49 -10.24 7.63
CA THR A 19 2.13 -10.67 6.38
C THR A 19 1.73 -9.78 5.22
N LYS A 20 0.87 -8.79 5.46
CA LYS A 20 0.36 -7.85 4.47
C LYS A 20 0.17 -6.49 5.11
N THR A 21 0.40 -5.44 4.33
CA THR A 21 0.17 -4.05 4.73
C THR A 21 -0.61 -3.33 3.64
N THR A 22 -1.69 -2.66 4.02
CA THR A 22 -2.48 -1.81 3.11
C THR A 22 -2.09 -0.35 3.30
N LEU A 23 -1.85 0.33 2.18
CA LEU A 23 -1.49 1.74 2.09
C LEU A 23 -2.58 2.51 1.34
N ALA A 24 -2.89 3.70 1.84
CA ALA A 24 -3.62 4.72 1.10
C ALA A 24 -2.61 5.81 0.70
N VAL A 25 -2.44 6.01 -0.60
CA VAL A 25 -1.44 6.91 -1.15
C VAL A 25 -2.12 7.96 -2.02
N LYS A 26 -1.76 9.24 -1.85
CA LYS A 26 -2.14 10.31 -2.76
C LYS A 26 -0.92 10.74 -3.54
N LEU A 27 -1.06 10.78 -4.86
CA LEU A 27 -0.01 11.13 -5.80
C LEU A 27 -0.42 12.32 -6.67
N PRO A 28 0.52 13.18 -7.08
CA PRO A 28 0.27 14.12 -8.17
C PRO A 28 -0.13 13.40 -9.46
N ASN A 29 -1.18 13.88 -10.13
CA ASN A 29 -1.60 13.38 -11.44
C ASN A 29 -0.69 13.96 -12.53
N LYS A 30 0.52 13.41 -12.64
CA LYS A 30 1.55 13.79 -13.61
C LYS A 30 2.22 12.52 -14.16
N PRO A 31 2.76 12.55 -15.40
CA PRO A 31 3.48 11.42 -15.95
C PRO A 31 4.61 10.94 -15.04
N GLY A 32 4.78 9.62 -14.91
CA GLY A 32 5.85 9.01 -14.13
C GLY A 32 5.62 8.91 -12.62
N THR A 33 4.72 9.71 -12.03
CA THR A 33 4.53 9.74 -10.56
C THR A 33 4.22 8.36 -9.96
N LEU A 34 3.34 7.58 -10.59
CA LEU A 34 3.04 6.22 -10.13
C LEU A 34 4.26 5.30 -10.31
N CYS A 35 5.01 5.43 -11.39
CA CYS A 35 6.21 4.63 -11.63
C CYS A 35 7.22 4.83 -10.49
N THR A 36 7.56 6.09 -10.17
CA THR A 36 8.48 6.41 -9.08
C THR A 36 8.03 5.84 -7.73
N LEU A 37 6.73 5.84 -7.44
CA LEU A 37 6.20 5.17 -6.25
C LEU A 37 6.48 3.65 -6.27
N LEU A 38 6.21 2.99 -7.40
CA LEU A 38 6.37 1.54 -7.54
C LEU A 38 7.84 1.10 -7.48
N GLU A 39 8.75 1.94 -7.99
CA GLU A 39 10.20 1.69 -7.93
C GLU A 39 10.71 1.57 -6.49
N ALA A 40 10.18 2.39 -5.56
CA ALA A 40 10.54 2.32 -4.15
C ALA A 40 10.26 0.95 -3.52
N PHE A 41 9.22 0.24 -3.99
CA PHE A 41 8.89 -1.12 -3.53
C PHE A 41 9.69 -2.18 -4.29
N ARG A 42 9.82 -2.03 -5.62
CA ARG A 42 10.64 -2.91 -6.47
C ARG A 42 12.07 -3.01 -5.96
N ASP A 43 12.72 -1.87 -5.70
CA ASP A 43 14.13 -1.80 -5.34
C ASP A 43 14.41 -2.35 -3.93
N GLN A 44 13.37 -2.58 -3.14
CA GLN A 44 13.44 -3.20 -1.81
C GLN A 44 12.89 -4.64 -1.80
N ASP A 45 12.60 -5.21 -2.98
CA ASP A 45 12.04 -6.55 -3.15
C ASP A 45 10.71 -6.75 -2.38
N VAL A 46 9.85 -5.73 -2.41
CA VAL A 46 8.53 -5.74 -1.78
C VAL A 46 7.45 -5.95 -2.84
N ASN A 47 6.80 -7.12 -2.80
CA ASN A 47 5.72 -7.45 -3.72
C ASN A 47 4.45 -6.61 -3.45
N LEU A 48 3.77 -6.20 -4.52
CA LEU A 48 2.43 -5.61 -4.45
C LEU A 48 1.39 -6.67 -4.81
N SER A 49 0.47 -6.96 -3.90
CA SER A 49 -0.61 -7.91 -4.13
C SER A 49 -1.94 -7.24 -4.55
N ARG A 50 -2.03 -5.91 -4.46
CA ARG A 50 -3.18 -5.13 -4.94
C ARG A 50 -2.77 -3.71 -5.28
N LEU A 51 -3.29 -3.18 -6.39
CA LEU A 51 -3.15 -1.77 -6.75
C LEU A 51 -4.47 -1.29 -7.35
N ILE A 52 -5.15 -0.37 -6.65
CA ILE A 52 -6.41 0.21 -7.12
C ILE A 52 -6.27 1.72 -7.17
N SER A 53 -6.55 2.30 -8.34
CA SER A 53 -6.60 3.73 -8.53
C SER A 53 -8.01 4.27 -8.25
N ARG A 54 -8.10 5.47 -7.67
CA ARG A 54 -9.36 6.17 -7.39
C ARG A 54 -9.21 7.68 -7.67
N PRO A 55 -10.09 8.30 -8.48
CA PRO A 55 -10.11 9.76 -8.61
C PRO A 55 -10.57 10.41 -7.31
N ILE A 56 -9.97 11.56 -6.97
CA ILE A 56 -10.33 12.34 -5.79
C ILE A 56 -11.28 13.47 -6.21
N ARG A 57 -12.52 13.46 -5.72
CA ARG A 57 -13.50 14.52 -6.00
C ARG A 57 -12.96 15.87 -5.52
N GLY A 58 -13.01 16.88 -6.39
CA GLY A 58 -12.51 18.23 -6.09
C GLY A 58 -10.98 18.40 -6.16
N CYS A 59 -10.20 17.37 -6.48
CA CYS A 59 -8.75 17.45 -6.59
C CYS A 59 -8.24 16.86 -7.93
N PRO A 60 -8.50 17.51 -9.07
CA PRO A 60 -8.19 16.95 -10.40
C PRO A 60 -6.69 16.71 -10.67
N ARG A 61 -5.82 17.39 -9.92
CA ARG A 61 -4.35 17.24 -10.00
C ARG A 61 -3.80 16.14 -9.09
N GLN A 62 -4.66 15.37 -8.43
CA GLN A 62 -4.24 14.30 -7.52
C GLN A 62 -5.04 13.03 -7.79
N TYR A 63 -4.41 11.88 -7.52
CA TYR A 63 -5.03 10.58 -7.61
C TYR A 63 -4.78 9.81 -6.31
N ALA A 64 -5.77 9.06 -5.85
CA ALA A 64 -5.62 8.16 -4.72
C ALA A 64 -5.33 6.75 -5.22
N PHE A 65 -4.47 6.03 -4.52
CA PHE A 65 -4.17 4.63 -4.73
C PHE A 65 -4.34 3.88 -3.43
N LEU A 66 -5.05 2.76 -3.49
CA LEU A 66 -5.06 1.76 -2.43
C LEU A 66 -4.12 0.64 -2.86
N VAL A 67 -3.09 0.40 -2.06
CA VAL A 67 -2.01 -0.56 -2.38
C VAL A 67 -1.91 -1.58 -1.26
N ASP A 68 -1.97 -2.87 -1.60
CA ASP A 68 -1.58 -3.93 -0.67
C ASP A 68 -0.17 -4.39 -1.03
N ILE A 69 0.71 -4.37 -0.04
CA ILE A 69 2.08 -4.91 -0.15
C ILE A 69 2.23 -6.13 0.76
N ASP A 70 3.08 -7.04 0.34
CA ASP A 70 3.45 -8.19 1.17
C ASP A 70 4.51 -7.79 2.20
N GLY A 71 4.36 -8.28 3.42
CA GLY A 71 5.18 -7.92 4.58
C GLY A 71 4.48 -7.01 5.58
N ALA A 72 4.98 -7.02 6.81
CA ALA A 72 4.53 -6.15 7.87
C ALA A 72 5.16 -4.75 7.74
N ALA A 73 4.46 -3.72 8.21
CA ALA A 73 4.99 -2.36 8.19
C ALA A 73 6.28 -2.17 9.03
N GLY A 74 6.56 -3.11 9.93
CA GLY A 74 7.78 -3.14 10.75
C GLY A 74 8.97 -3.84 10.09
N ASP A 75 8.75 -4.60 9.01
CA ASP A 75 9.79 -5.38 8.34
C ASP A 75 10.80 -4.44 7.68
N ALA A 76 12.08 -4.79 7.74
CA ALA A 76 13.15 -3.97 7.21
C ALA A 76 12.98 -3.56 5.73
N PRO A 77 12.65 -4.47 4.77
CA PRO A 77 12.44 -4.08 3.37
C PRO A 77 11.23 -3.14 3.21
N VAL A 78 10.12 -3.43 3.89
CA VAL A 78 8.91 -2.59 3.86
C VAL A 78 9.18 -1.20 4.43
N ARG A 79 9.86 -1.11 5.57
CA ARG A 79 10.23 0.19 6.18
C ARG A 79 11.08 1.04 5.26
N ARG A 80 12.08 0.44 4.59
CA ARG A 80 12.94 1.15 3.62
C ARG A 80 12.13 1.61 2.41
N ALA A 81 11.28 0.75 1.85
CA ALA A 81 10.41 1.10 0.73
C ALA A 81 9.49 2.27 1.08
N LEU A 82 8.86 2.23 2.25
CA LEU A 82 8.00 3.32 2.75
C LEU A 82 8.77 4.63 2.95
N ALA A 83 10.02 4.56 3.42
CA ALA A 83 10.86 5.74 3.59
C ALA A 83 11.24 6.37 2.24
N ILE A 84 11.58 5.56 1.24
CA ILE A 84 11.91 6.00 -0.12
C ILE A 84 10.66 6.54 -0.85
N ALA A 85 9.51 5.90 -0.67
CA ALA A 85 8.26 6.29 -1.32
C ALA A 85 7.70 7.62 -0.80
N ARG A 86 7.79 7.88 0.52
CA ARG A 86 7.12 9.01 1.19
C ARG A 86 7.37 10.38 0.55
N PRO A 87 8.61 10.78 0.19
CA PRO A 87 8.88 12.08 -0.43
C PRO A 87 8.20 12.30 -1.79
N HIS A 88 7.85 11.23 -2.50
CA HIS A 88 7.21 11.31 -3.82
C HIS A 88 5.68 11.41 -3.74
N CYS A 89 5.12 11.28 -2.54
CA CYS A 89 3.69 11.29 -2.30
C CYS A 89 3.22 12.65 -1.78
N VAL A 90 2.00 13.05 -2.17
CA VAL A 90 1.28 14.12 -1.45
C VAL A 90 0.92 13.64 -0.05
N GLU A 91 0.51 12.38 0.05
CA GLU A 91 0.20 11.73 1.32
C GLU A 91 0.46 10.23 1.19
N LEU A 92 1.06 9.63 2.22
CA LEU A 92 1.19 8.18 2.35
C LEU A 92 0.76 7.79 3.76
N ARG A 93 -0.33 7.02 3.84
CA ARG A 93 -0.88 6.52 5.09
C ARG A 93 -0.89 5.00 5.09
N ILE A 94 -0.40 4.40 6.18
CA ILE A 94 -0.64 2.98 6.46
C ILE A 94 -2.07 2.86 7.00
N VAL A 95 -2.91 2.11 6.30
CA VAL A 95 -4.29 1.82 6.72
C VAL A 95 -4.28 0.73 7.78
N GLY A 96 -3.49 -0.32 7.58
CA GLY A 96 -3.29 -1.40 8.55
C GLY A 96 -2.23 -2.40 8.09
N SER A 97 -1.67 -3.12 9.06
CA SER A 97 -0.74 -4.23 8.81
C SER A 97 -1.25 -5.46 9.57
N PHE A 98 -1.60 -6.51 8.84
CA PHE A 98 -2.45 -7.60 9.32
C PHE A 98 -2.03 -8.96 8.75
N PRO A 99 -2.36 -10.07 9.43
CA PRO A 99 -2.15 -11.40 8.87
C PRO A 99 -3.08 -11.59 7.67
N SER A 100 -2.52 -11.89 6.51
CA SER A 100 -3.28 -12.36 5.36
C SER A 100 -3.23 -13.88 5.34
N ARG A 101 -4.39 -14.55 5.21
CA ARG A 101 -4.41 -15.95 4.81
C ARG A 101 -3.77 -16.08 3.43
N ARG A 102 -3.09 -17.20 3.18
CA ARG A 102 -2.57 -17.50 1.84
C ARG A 102 -3.74 -17.50 0.85
N PRO A 103 -3.57 -16.90 -0.35
CA PRO A 103 -4.60 -16.98 -1.37
C PRO A 103 -4.92 -18.46 -1.65
N TYR A 104 -6.19 -18.74 -1.94
CA TYR A 104 -6.65 -20.07 -2.32
C TYR A 104 -5.82 -20.56 -3.51
N GLN A 105 -5.09 -21.67 -3.34
CA GLN A 105 -4.40 -22.34 -4.44
C GLN A 105 -5.44 -23.22 -5.14
N SER A 106 -5.69 -22.94 -6.42
CA SER A 106 -6.51 -23.76 -7.31
C SER A 106 -5.77 -25.02 -7.73
#